data_AF-A0A855XNG7-F1
#
_entry.id   AF-A0A855XNG7-F1
#
_cell.length_a   1.000
_cell.length_b   1.000
_cell.length_c   1.000
_cell.angle_alpha   90.00
_cell.angle_beta   90.00
_cell.angle_gamma   90.00
#
_symmetry.space_group_name_H-M   'P 1'
#
loop_
_entity.id
_entity.type
_entity.pdbx_description
1 polymer ?
#
loop_
_entity_poly.entity_id
_entity_poly.type
_entity_poly.pdbx_seq_one_letter_code
_entity_poly.pdbx_strand_id
1 'polypeptide(L)'
;MRQLLSALSYFSIFFAPFLFPIIIWIVAKDNYIEGHAKRALFSHIFPFLAAIPLLYFFVTAHSLGSAVGFVILFFVIYALSFVYNIIKGIQVLREYA
;
A
#
# COMPACT_ATOMS: atom_id res chain seq x y z
N MET A 1 12.73 -16.58 -8.62
CA MET A 1 13.12 -15.52 -7.66
C MET A 1 12.52 -14.15 -8.00
N ARG A 2 12.44 -13.75 -9.28
CA ARG A 2 11.85 -12.45 -9.69
C ARG A 2 10.44 -12.25 -9.12
N GLN A 3 9.57 -13.22 -9.34
CA GLN A 3 8.18 -13.23 -8.85
C GLN A 3 8.09 -13.21 -7.33
N LEU A 4 9.00 -13.90 -6.62
CA LEU A 4 9.01 -13.91 -5.16
C LEU A 4 9.32 -12.51 -4.60
N LEU A 5 10.38 -11.84 -5.08
CA LEU A 5 10.75 -10.49 -4.63
C LEU A 5 9.69 -9.45 -5.01
N SER A 6 9.11 -9.58 -6.21
CA SER A 6 7.98 -8.75 -6.65
C SER A 6 6.74 -8.95 -5.77
N ALA A 7 6.37 -10.20 -5.48
CA ALA A 7 5.22 -10.52 -4.61
C ALA A 7 5.44 -10.05 -3.17
N LEU A 8 6.64 -10.26 -2.63
CA LEU A 8 7.02 -9.77 -1.30
C LEU A 8 6.97 -8.24 -1.22
N SER A 9 7.21 -7.53 -2.31
CA SER A 9 7.03 -6.07 -2.33
C SER A 9 5.58 -5.70 -2.03
N TYR A 10 4.58 -6.40 -2.57
CA TYR A 10 3.18 -6.19 -2.21
C TYR A 10 2.83 -6.71 -0.80
N PHE A 11 3.33 -7.88 -0.41
CA PHE A 11 3.10 -8.43 0.93
C PHE A 11 3.83 -7.66 2.04
N SER A 12 4.74 -6.76 1.70
CA SER A 12 5.37 -5.90 2.70
C SER A 12 4.37 -5.03 3.46
N ILE A 13 3.13 -4.87 2.98
CA ILE A 13 2.07 -4.22 3.74
C ILE A 13 1.82 -4.85 5.13
N PHE A 14 2.17 -6.12 5.31
CA PHE A 14 2.02 -6.82 6.60
C PHE A 14 3.13 -6.51 7.62
N PHE A 15 4.32 -6.05 7.19
CA PHE A 15 5.48 -5.96 8.09
C PHE A 15 6.39 -4.74 7.88
N ALA A 16 6.55 -4.24 6.65
CA ALA A 16 7.43 -3.13 6.33
C ALA A 16 6.99 -2.41 5.03
N PRO A 17 5.78 -1.80 5.00
CA PRO A 17 5.12 -1.32 3.79
C PRO A 17 5.98 -0.37 2.93
N PHE A 18 6.81 0.46 3.55
CA PHE A 18 7.64 1.41 2.81
C PHE A 18 9.07 0.91 2.65
N LEU A 19 9.66 0.44 3.75
CA LEU A 19 11.07 0.11 3.79
C LEU A 19 11.41 -1.02 2.81
N PHE A 20 10.63 -2.09 2.80
CA PHE A 20 10.94 -3.24 1.95
C PHE A 20 10.82 -2.91 0.45
N PRO A 21 9.71 -2.32 -0.07
CA PRO A 21 9.62 -1.96 -1.48
C PRO A 21 10.66 -0.92 -1.90
N ILE A 22 11.04 0.02 -1.03
CA ILE A 22 12.12 0.98 -1.33
C ILE A 22 13.45 0.27 -1.51
N ILE A 23 13.81 -0.64 -0.59
CA ILE A 23 15.06 -1.42 -0.69
C ILE A 23 15.04 -2.24 -1.98
N ILE A 24 13.96 -2.96 -2.27
CA ILE A 24 13.84 -3.76 -3.49
C ILE A 24 13.93 -2.88 -4.73
N TRP A 25 13.28 -1.72 -4.75
CA TRP A 25 13.36 -0.79 -5.87
C TRP A 25 14.81 -0.34 -6.12
N ILE A 26 15.56 0.04 -5.09
CA ILE A 26 16.94 0.54 -5.25
C ILE A 26 17.91 -0.58 -5.64
N VAL A 27 17.74 -1.78 -5.06
CA VAL A 27 18.69 -2.88 -5.20
C VAL A 27 18.40 -3.76 -6.41
N ALA A 28 17.14 -3.88 -6.84
CA ALA A 28 16.79 -4.70 -7.98
C ALA A 28 17.33 -4.09 -9.27
N LYS A 29 18.36 -4.71 -9.86
CA LYS A 29 18.88 -4.38 -11.21
C LYS A 29 18.00 -4.93 -12.34
N ASP A 30 16.73 -5.24 -12.04
CA ASP A 30 15.81 -5.88 -12.95
C ASP A 30 14.50 -5.10 -13.05
N ASN A 31 14.19 -4.66 -14.28
CA ASN A 31 13.05 -3.79 -14.56
C ASN A 31 11.69 -4.38 -14.13
N TYR A 32 11.53 -5.72 -14.16
CA TYR A 32 10.29 -6.36 -13.73
C TYR A 32 10.12 -6.23 -12.21
N ILE A 33 11.17 -6.54 -11.45
CA ILE A 33 11.15 -6.45 -9.99
C ILE A 33 10.98 -4.99 -9.55
N GLU A 34 11.76 -4.08 -10.13
CA GLU A 34 11.67 -2.65 -9.87
C GLU A 34 10.26 -2.11 -10.14
N GLY A 35 9.65 -2.50 -11.26
CA GLY A 35 8.29 -2.06 -11.62
C GLY A 35 7.24 -2.47 -10.59
N HIS A 36 7.33 -3.69 -10.05
CA HIS A 36 6.43 -4.17 -9.00
C HIS A 36 6.71 -3.49 -7.65
N ALA A 37 7.98 -3.27 -7.30
CA ALA A 37 8.36 -2.57 -6.08
C ALA A 37 7.82 -1.13 -6.06
N LYS A 38 7.94 -0.37 -7.17
CA LYS A 38 7.35 0.97 -7.30
C LYS A 38 5.83 0.97 -7.14
N ARG A 39 5.15 0.00 -7.77
CA ARG A 39 3.68 -0.11 -7.71
C ARG A 39 3.20 -0.46 -6.31
N ALA A 40 3.87 -1.39 -5.63
CA ALA A 40 3.59 -1.74 -4.24
C ALA A 40 3.85 -0.55 -3.31
N LEU A 41 4.96 0.18 -3.51
CA LEU A 41 5.25 1.38 -2.74
C LEU A 41 4.14 2.44 -2.91
N PHE A 42 3.69 2.68 -4.14
CA PHE A 42 2.62 3.62 -4.43
C PHE A 42 1.30 3.23 -3.75
N SER A 43 0.90 1.95 -3.83
CA SER A 43 -0.32 1.49 -3.16
C SER A 43 -0.21 1.59 -1.64
N HIS A 44 0.97 1.37 -1.05
CA HIS A 44 1.18 1.58 0.40
C HIS A 44 1.15 3.05 0.80
N ILE A 45 1.66 3.95 -0.04
CA ILE A 45 1.67 5.40 0.23
C ILE A 45 0.27 6.01 0.07
N PHE A 46 -0.54 5.50 -0.85
CA PHE A 46 -1.84 6.07 -1.18
C PHE A 46 -2.77 6.30 0.03
N PRO A 47 -3.00 5.33 0.95
CA PRO A 47 -3.78 5.57 2.16
C PRO A 47 -3.24 6.70 3.05
N PHE A 48 -1.93 6.89 3.10
CA PHE A 48 -1.30 7.92 3.93
C PHE A 48 -1.37 9.30 3.26
N LEU A 49 -1.33 9.37 1.94
CA LEU A 49 -1.66 10.59 1.20
C LEU A 49 -3.13 10.99 1.43
N ALA A 50 -4.04 10.01 1.41
CA ALA A 50 -5.45 10.25 1.71
C ALA A 50 -5.67 10.67 3.18
N ALA A 51 -4.80 10.24 4.11
CA ALA A 51 -4.88 10.62 5.52
C ALA A 51 -4.67 12.14 5.73
N ILE A 52 -3.91 12.83 4.89
CA ILE A 52 -3.61 14.26 5.05
C ILE A 52 -4.89 15.12 5.03
N PRO A 53 -5.72 15.11 3.96
CA PRO A 53 -6.97 15.87 3.95
C PRO A 53 -7.99 15.31 4.95
N LEU A 54 -8.03 14.00 5.18
CA LEU A 54 -8.95 13.40 6.15
C LEU A 54 -8.64 13.83 7.59
N LEU A 55 -7.36 14.00 7.93
CA LEU A 55 -6.94 14.53 9.22
C LEU A 55 -7.34 15.99 9.38
N TYR A 56 -7.17 16.80 8.33
CA TYR A 56 -7.66 18.18 8.34
C TYR A 56 -9.18 18.22 8.61
N PHE A 57 -9.97 17.45 7.87
CA PHE A 57 -11.42 17.40 8.06
C PHE A 57 -11.84 16.84 9.42
N PHE A 58 -11.08 15.88 9.95
CA PHE A 58 -11.29 15.36 11.30
C PHE A 58 -11.07 16.43 12.37
N VAL A 59 -9.98 17.19 12.29
CA VAL A 59 -9.66 18.27 13.25
C VAL A 59 -10.64 19.42 13.15
N THR A 60 -11.15 19.73 11.96
CA THR A 60 -12.14 20.80 11.74
C THR A 60 -13.59 20.31 11.80
N ALA A 61 -13.85 19.09 12.28
CA ALA A 61 -15.19 18.51 12.28
C ALA A 61 -16.14 19.25 13.25
N HIS A 62 -17.32 19.63 12.76
CA HIS A 62 -18.35 20.32 13.57
C HIS A 62 -19.27 19.36 14.34
N SER A 63 -19.16 18.06 14.12
CA SER A 63 -19.92 17.04 14.84
C SER A 63 -19.12 15.75 15.03
N LEU A 64 -19.44 15.02 16.09
CA LEU A 64 -18.89 13.69 16.33
C LEU A 64 -19.16 12.74 15.14
N GLY A 65 -20.35 12.80 14.55
CA GLY A 65 -20.71 11.99 13.38
C GLY A 65 -19.79 12.22 12.20
N SER A 66 -19.47 13.49 11.88
CA SER A 66 -18.52 13.82 10.82
C SER A 66 -17.10 13.33 11.13
N ALA A 67 -16.61 13.54 12.35
CA ALA A 67 -15.29 13.08 12.78
C ALA A 67 -15.16 11.55 12.64
N VAL A 68 -16.15 10.81 13.13
CA VAL A 68 -16.21 9.34 12.99
C VAL A 68 -16.28 8.93 11.52
N GLY A 69 -17.06 9.64 10.70
CA GLY A 69 -17.15 9.40 9.26
C GLY A 69 -15.80 9.48 8.54
N PHE A 70 -14.98 10.49 8.84
CA PHE A 70 -13.64 10.63 8.23
C PHE A 70 -12.68 9.50 8.66
N VAL A 71 -12.76 9.07 9.91
CA VAL A 71 -11.98 7.93 10.42
C VAL A 71 -12.40 6.64 9.71
N ILE A 72 -13.70 6.37 9.59
CA ILE A 72 -14.22 5.21 8.86
C ILE A 72 -13.77 5.25 7.40
N LEU A 73 -13.85 6.42 6.75
CA LEU A 73 -13.41 6.58 5.36
C LEU A 73 -11.91 6.27 5.20
N PHE A 74 -11.05 6.72 6.12
CA PHE A 74 -9.64 6.34 6.13
C PHE A 74 -9.46 4.82 6.21
N PHE A 75 -10.15 4.16 7.14
CA PHE A 75 -10.05 2.70 7.29
C PHE A 75 -10.54 1.94 6.05
N VAL A 76 -11.59 2.43 5.38
CA VAL A 76 -12.05 1.85 4.11
C VAL A 76 -10.97 1.98 3.03
N ILE A 77 -10.37 3.16 2.87
CA ILE A 77 -9.29 3.39 1.90
C ILE A 77 -8.09 2.48 2.21
N TYR A 78 -7.69 2.40 3.47
CA TYR A 78 -6.61 1.53 3.91
C TYR A 78 -6.92 0.06 3.63
N ALA A 79 -8.12 -0.41 3.98
CA ALA A 79 -8.56 -1.79 3.74
C ALA A 79 -8.58 -2.15 2.24
N LEU A 80 -9.04 -1.23 1.39
CA LEU A 80 -9.02 -1.43 -0.07
C LEU A 80 -7.58 -1.54 -0.60
N SER A 81 -6.67 -0.67 -0.14
CA SER A 81 -5.25 -0.79 -0.49
C SER A 81 -4.66 -2.11 0.02
N PHE A 82 -5.03 -2.52 1.22
CA PHE A 82 -4.55 -3.76 1.83
C PHE A 82 -4.97 -4.99 1.03
N VAL A 83 -6.25 -5.09 0.69
CA VAL A 83 -6.78 -6.16 -0.16
C VAL A 83 -6.14 -6.12 -1.55
N TYR A 84 -5.97 -4.93 -2.15
CA TYR A 84 -5.29 -4.78 -3.43
C TYR A 84 -3.87 -5.36 -3.39
N ASN A 85 -3.08 -5.01 -2.37
CA ASN A 85 -1.72 -5.51 -2.23
C ASN A 85 -1.68 -7.04 -2.04
N ILE A 86 -2.60 -7.61 -1.27
CA ILE A 86 -2.71 -9.08 -1.15
C ILE A 86 -3.00 -9.72 -2.51
N ILE A 87 -4.03 -9.24 -3.21
CA ILE A 87 -4.43 -9.80 -4.51
C ILE A 87 -3.29 -9.69 -5.51
N LYS A 88 -2.63 -8.53 -5.62
CA LYS A 88 -1.48 -8.33 -6.51
C LYS A 88 -0.31 -9.22 -6.13
N GLY A 89 0.00 -9.35 -4.84
CA GLY A 89 1.04 -10.26 -4.35
C GLY A 89 0.79 -11.71 -4.77
N ILE A 90 -0.44 -12.20 -4.59
CA ILE A 90 -0.84 -13.55 -5.02
C ILE A 90 -0.77 -13.71 -6.54
N GLN A 91 -1.26 -12.74 -7.32
CA GLN A 91 -1.20 -12.78 -8.79
C GLN A 91 0.24 -12.89 -9.29
N VAL A 92 1.13 -12.05 -8.77
CA VAL A 92 2.55 -12.03 -9.13
C VAL A 92 3.24 -13.33 -8.70
N LEU A 93 2.90 -13.86 -7.52
CA LEU A 93 3.43 -15.15 -7.07
C LEU A 93 2.95 -16.31 -7.96
N ARG A 94 1.71 -16.25 -8.47
CA ARG A 94 1.18 -17.28 -9.37
C ARG A 94 1.88 -17.29 -10.73
N GLU A 95 2.39 -16.15 -11.22
CA GLU A 95 3.23 -16.10 -12.43
C GLU A 95 4.57 -16.85 -12.28
N TYR A 96 4.88 -17.37 -11.09
CA TYR A 96 6.03 -18.22 -10.83
C TYR A 96 5.78 -19.71 -11.15
N ALA A 97 4.51 -20.14 -11.10
CA ALA A 97 4.07 -21.52 -11.33
C ALA A 97 3.70 -21.76 -12.79
#